data_AF-A0A3L5TSY7-F1
#
_entry.id   AF-A0A3L5TSY7-F1
#
_cell.length_a   1.000
_cell.length_b   1.000
_cell.length_c   1.000
_cell.angle_alpha   90.00
_cell.angle_beta   90.00
_cell.angle_gamma   90.00
#
_symmetry.space_group_name_H-M   'P 1'
#
loop_
_entity.id
_entity.type
_entity.pdbx_description
1 polymer ?
#
loop_
_entity_poly.entity_id
_entity_poly.type
_entity_poly.pdbx_seq_one_letter_code
_entity_poly.pdbx_strand_id
1 'polypeptide(L)'
;MTDKSTRRVKVLSARTPPNSGVSKTRHLWKVGTNAGSPFKIPIGEPPDPRKVHVYGPGIEDGILHSYQSRFLVETSGAGAGQLAVRIKGPRGAFKVDMEREEHNDRTILCQYDPQEPGAYVITVKWSGHNVRGSPFSVHIFESKEELISFIKKEKGLNINPRAMETPWREEI
;
A
#
# COMPACT_ATOMS: atom_id res chain seq x y z
N MET A 1 21.43 57.96 1.32
CA MET A 1 22.75 57.42 1.71
C MET A 1 22.61 55.92 1.88
N THR A 2 23.25 55.20 0.97
CA THR A 2 23.31 53.74 0.79
C THR A 2 24.15 53.05 1.87
N ASP A 3 23.81 51.81 2.24
CA ASP A 3 24.77 50.69 2.08
C ASP A 3 24.08 49.31 2.05
N LYS A 4 24.44 48.53 1.04
CA LYS A 4 24.10 47.11 0.84
C LYS A 4 25.27 46.28 1.35
N SER A 5 25.06 45.35 2.29
CA SER A 5 26.12 44.41 2.68
C SER A 5 25.77 42.96 2.35
N THR A 6 26.13 42.57 1.12
CA THR A 6 26.14 41.19 0.62
C THR A 6 27.32 40.43 1.25
N ARG A 7 27.04 39.36 2.01
CA ARG A 7 28.09 38.49 2.56
C ARG A 7 28.58 37.51 1.51
N ARG A 8 29.83 37.68 1.06
CA ARG A 8 30.57 36.79 0.16
C ARG A 8 30.93 35.48 0.88
N VAL A 9 30.60 34.34 0.27
CA VAL A 9 31.17 33.04 0.63
C VAL A 9 32.56 32.91 0.02
N LYS A 10 33.59 32.68 0.85
CA LYS A 10 34.95 32.35 0.39
C LYS A 10 35.03 30.84 0.15
N VAL A 11 35.19 30.43 -1.10
CA VAL A 11 35.60 29.07 -1.46
C VAL A 11 37.12 29.00 -1.33
N LEU A 12 37.62 28.23 -0.37
CA LEU A 12 39.04 27.90 -0.29
C LEU A 12 39.28 26.56 -1.00
N SER A 13 39.86 26.64 -2.19
CA SER A 13 40.37 25.53 -2.98
C SER A 13 41.55 24.88 -2.25
N ALA A 14 41.47 23.56 -2.00
CA ALA A 14 42.58 22.77 -1.48
C ALA A 14 43.15 21.88 -2.58
N ARG A 15 44.43 22.11 -2.89
CA ARG A 15 45.25 21.35 -3.85
C ARG A 15 45.56 19.95 -3.32
N THR A 16 45.49 18.95 -4.20
CA THR A 16 45.85 17.55 -3.95
C THR A 16 47.38 17.34 -3.94
N PRO A 17 47.93 16.55 -3.00
CA PRO A 17 49.25 15.94 -3.16
C PRO A 17 49.16 14.65 -4.00
N PRO A 18 50.19 14.34 -4.81
CA PRO A 18 50.21 13.13 -5.62
C PRO A 18 50.78 11.94 -4.81
N ASN A 19 50.34 10.75 -5.22
CA ASN A 19 51.10 9.50 -5.28
C ASN A 19 50.59 8.32 -4.42
N SER A 20 50.33 7.25 -5.17
CA SER A 20 50.42 5.81 -4.86
C SER A 20 49.60 5.20 -3.71
N GLY A 21 48.76 4.23 -4.07
CA GLY A 21 48.51 3.06 -3.22
C GLY A 21 47.05 2.72 -3.03
N VAL A 22 46.56 1.77 -3.83
CA VAL A 22 45.21 1.18 -3.80
C VAL A 22 44.80 0.72 -2.40
N SER A 23 43.59 1.05 -1.94
CA SER A 23 42.69 0.12 -1.23
C SER A 23 41.30 0.70 -0.89
N LYS A 24 40.28 0.08 -1.52
CA LYS A 24 38.86 -0.05 -1.13
C LYS A 24 38.32 0.94 -0.09
N THR A 25 37.59 1.94 -0.57
CA THR A 25 36.84 2.91 0.22
C THR A 25 35.65 2.26 0.94
N ARG A 26 35.91 1.62 2.09
CA ARG A 26 34.88 1.29 3.07
C ARG A 26 34.44 2.61 3.71
N HIS A 27 33.27 3.11 3.33
CA HIS A 27 32.71 4.34 3.89
C HIS A 27 32.23 4.08 5.33
N LEU A 28 33.18 4.00 6.27
CA LEU A 28 32.89 4.01 7.69
C LEU A 28 32.81 5.47 8.12
N TRP A 29 31.62 6.06 8.07
CA TRP A 29 31.38 7.38 8.65
C TRP A 29 31.51 7.23 10.17
N LYS A 30 32.67 7.63 10.73
CA LYS A 30 32.83 7.84 12.17
C LYS A 30 31.94 9.03 12.56
N VAL A 31 30.85 8.74 13.26
CA VAL A 31 30.02 9.75 13.90
C VAL A 31 30.76 10.22 15.16
N GLY A 32 31.45 11.37 15.05
CA GLY A 32 32.06 12.03 16.20
C GLY A 32 30.98 12.70 17.04
N THR A 33 30.74 12.21 18.25
CA THR A 33 29.84 12.85 19.22
C THR A 33 30.55 14.04 19.86
N ASN A 34 30.37 15.24 19.31
CA ASN A 34 30.69 16.48 20.03
C ASN A 34 29.47 16.91 20.84
N ALA A 35 29.60 16.80 22.16
CA ALA A 35 28.61 17.23 23.14
C ALA A 35 28.31 18.73 23.01
N GLY A 36 27.04 19.12 22.88
CA GLY A 36 26.68 20.55 22.87
C GLY A 36 25.32 20.97 22.34
N SER A 37 24.44 20.08 21.87
CA SER A 37 23.06 20.48 21.57
C SER A 37 22.09 19.31 21.65
N PRO A 38 21.20 19.25 22.67
CA PRO A 38 20.19 18.22 22.77
C PRO A 38 18.99 18.66 21.92
N PHE A 39 19.16 18.72 20.60
CA PHE A 39 17.99 18.53 19.76
C PHE A 39 17.57 17.09 19.99
N LYS A 40 16.61 16.89 20.90
CA LYS A 40 15.80 15.68 20.96
C LYS A 40 15.11 15.62 19.60
N ILE A 41 15.76 15.03 18.60
CA ILE A 41 15.07 14.61 17.40
C ILE A 41 14.07 13.60 17.95
N PRO A 42 12.75 13.88 17.93
CA PRO A 42 11.80 12.88 18.34
C PRO A 42 12.01 11.73 17.36
N ILE A 43 12.64 10.65 17.85
CA ILE A 43 12.63 9.38 17.16
C ILE A 43 11.17 8.98 17.25
N GLY A 44 10.39 9.38 16.24
CA GLY A 44 9.02 8.91 16.09
C GLY A 44 9.04 7.40 16.18
N GLU A 45 7.99 6.83 16.74
CA GLU A 45 7.86 5.38 16.81
C GLU A 45 8.22 4.75 15.46
N PRO A 46 9.01 3.67 15.46
CA PRO A 46 9.41 3.01 14.23
C PRO A 46 8.17 2.64 13.41
N PRO A 47 8.25 2.68 12.07
CA PRO A 47 7.11 2.37 11.23
C PRO A 47 6.66 0.91 11.46
N ASP A 48 5.43 0.73 11.92
CA ASP A 48 4.84 -0.57 12.25
C ASP A 48 3.80 -0.97 11.18
N PRO A 49 4.18 -1.79 10.17
CA PRO A 49 3.27 -2.20 9.08
C PRO A 49 2.08 -3.04 9.57
N ARG A 50 2.17 -3.63 10.76
CA ARG A 50 1.13 -4.49 11.35
C ARG A 50 -0.05 -3.71 11.91
N LYS A 51 0.14 -2.42 12.21
CA LYS A 51 -0.90 -1.52 12.69
C LYS A 51 -1.66 -0.84 11.55
N VAL A 52 -1.20 -1.03 10.31
CA VAL A 52 -1.91 -0.55 9.13
C VAL A 52 -3.09 -1.47 8.84
N HIS A 53 -4.27 -0.87 8.70
CA HIS A 53 -5.50 -1.56 8.35
C HIS A 53 -5.93 -1.12 6.95
N VAL A 54 -6.41 -2.06 6.15
CA VAL A 54 -6.92 -1.81 4.80
C VAL A 54 -8.32 -2.37 4.74
N TYR A 55 -9.29 -1.53 4.36
CA TYR A 55 -10.70 -1.91 4.28
C TYR A 55 -11.43 -1.11 3.19
N GLY A 56 -12.52 -1.66 2.68
CA GLY A 56 -13.37 -0.99 1.69
C GLY A 56 -13.71 -1.90 0.50
N PRO A 57 -14.69 -1.50 -0.32
CA PRO A 57 -15.20 -2.33 -1.40
C PRO A 57 -14.15 -2.59 -2.50
N GLY A 58 -13.13 -1.74 -2.64
CA GLY A 58 -12.08 -1.88 -3.65
C GLY A 58 -11.07 -2.99 -3.39
N ILE A 59 -11.13 -3.66 -2.23
CA ILE A 59 -10.32 -4.85 -1.91
C ILE A 59 -11.15 -6.14 -1.82
N GLU A 60 -12.43 -6.07 -2.20
CA GLU A 60 -13.36 -7.21 -2.22
C GLU A 60 -13.71 -7.58 -3.67
N ASP A 61 -14.12 -8.84 -3.89
CA ASP A 61 -14.59 -9.30 -5.19
C ASP A 61 -15.91 -8.59 -5.59
N GLY A 62 -16.09 -8.32 -6.88
CA GLY A 62 -17.27 -7.58 -7.32
C GLY A 62 -17.51 -7.60 -8.82
N ILE A 63 -18.47 -6.78 -9.27
CA ILE A 63 -18.93 -6.75 -10.67
C ILE A 63 -18.49 -5.42 -11.29
N LEU A 64 -17.84 -5.44 -12.45
CA LEU A 64 -17.26 -4.27 -13.13
C LEU A 64 -18.22 -3.07 -13.18
N HIS A 65 -19.47 -3.29 -13.60
CA HIS A 65 -20.50 -2.26 -13.75
C HIS A 65 -20.91 -1.56 -12.45
N SER A 66 -20.79 -2.22 -11.30
CA SER A 66 -21.15 -1.68 -9.99
C SER A 66 -19.96 -1.60 -9.04
N TYR A 67 -18.74 -1.78 -9.56
CA TYR A 67 -17.56 -1.95 -8.74
C TYR A 67 -17.15 -0.62 -8.13
N GLN A 68 -17.02 -0.59 -6.79
CA GLN A 68 -16.45 0.56 -6.10
C GLN A 68 -14.98 0.27 -5.82
N SER A 69 -14.13 0.64 -6.76
CA SER A 69 -12.67 0.47 -6.72
C SER A 69 -11.95 1.45 -5.78
N ARG A 70 -12.61 1.78 -4.67
CA ARG A 70 -12.09 2.64 -3.61
C ARG A 70 -11.88 1.82 -2.34
N PHE A 71 -10.76 2.03 -1.69
CA PHE A 71 -10.46 1.44 -0.40
C PHE A 71 -9.68 2.42 0.47
N LEU A 72 -9.81 2.25 1.77
CA LEU A 72 -9.21 3.10 2.78
C LEU A 72 -8.04 2.36 3.41
N VAL A 73 -6.93 3.08 3.57
CA VAL A 73 -5.75 2.62 4.30
C VAL A 73 -5.64 3.47 5.55
N GLU A 74 -5.91 2.87 6.70
CA GLU A 74 -5.74 3.49 8.00
C GLU A 74 -4.35 3.16 8.55
N THR A 75 -3.56 4.19 8.83
CA THR A 75 -2.19 4.08 9.36
C THR A 75 -2.11 4.56 10.81
N SER A 76 -3.23 4.50 11.53
CA SER A 76 -3.29 4.96 12.92
C SER A 76 -2.40 4.12 13.83
N GLY A 77 -1.44 4.77 14.51
CA GLY A 77 -0.48 4.10 15.37
C GLY A 77 0.65 3.38 14.64
N ALA A 78 0.70 3.39 13.31
CA ALA A 78 1.74 2.75 12.50
C ALA A 78 3.07 3.52 12.45
N GLY A 79 3.22 4.60 13.24
CA GLY A 79 4.39 5.48 13.22
C GLY A 79 4.45 6.36 11.97
N ALA A 80 5.54 7.11 11.81
CA ALA A 80 5.79 7.87 10.58
C ALA A 80 6.41 6.93 9.52
N GLY A 81 5.81 6.86 8.34
CA GLY A 81 6.24 5.95 7.29
C GLY A 81 5.73 6.35 5.92
N GLN A 82 6.15 5.59 4.90
CA GLN A 82 5.72 5.78 3.52
C GLN A 82 4.75 4.68 3.09
N LEU A 83 3.54 5.07 2.66
CA LEU A 83 2.60 4.17 2.02
C LEU A 83 3.01 3.96 0.55
N ALA A 84 3.04 2.70 0.13
CA ALA A 84 3.23 2.31 -1.26
C ALA A 84 2.17 1.29 -1.67
N VAL A 85 1.33 1.67 -2.63
CA VAL A 85 0.29 0.80 -3.20
C VAL A 85 0.69 0.43 -4.63
N ARG A 86 0.58 -0.84 -4.98
CA ARG A 86 0.77 -1.35 -6.34
C ARG A 86 -0.35 -2.30 -6.70
N ILE A 87 -1.05 -2.01 -7.79
CA ILE A 87 -2.11 -2.88 -8.30
C ILE A 87 -1.64 -3.48 -9.61
N LYS A 88 -1.71 -4.81 -9.70
CA LYS A 88 -1.46 -5.57 -10.92
C LYS A 88 -2.77 -6.24 -11.35
N GLY A 89 -3.25 -5.93 -12.54
CA GLY A 89 -4.40 -6.58 -13.14
C GLY A 89 -4.01 -7.39 -14.39
N PRO A 90 -5.01 -7.90 -15.13
CA PRO A 90 -4.78 -8.69 -16.34
C PRO A 90 -4.03 -7.92 -17.43
N ARG A 91 -4.24 -6.60 -17.52
CA ARG A 91 -3.56 -5.69 -18.47
C ARG A 91 -2.19 -5.21 -18.01
N GLY A 92 -1.76 -5.56 -16.79
CA GLY A 92 -0.52 -5.09 -16.19
C GLY A 92 -0.71 -4.15 -15.00
N ALA A 93 0.18 -3.19 -14.83
CA ALA A 93 0.18 -2.29 -13.67
C ALA A 93 -0.84 -1.16 -13.85
N PHE A 94 -1.63 -0.89 -12.81
CA PHE A 94 -2.59 0.21 -12.79
C PHE A 94 -2.02 1.42 -12.06
N LYS A 95 -2.46 2.61 -12.48
CA LYS A 95 -2.29 3.83 -11.68
C LYS A 95 -3.29 3.80 -10.53
N VAL A 96 -2.84 4.27 -9.37
CA VAL A 96 -3.66 4.36 -8.17
C VAL A 96 -3.63 5.80 -7.74
N ASP A 97 -4.80 6.41 -7.65
CA ASP A 97 -4.97 7.74 -7.11
C ASP A 97 -5.08 7.61 -5.59
N MET A 98 -4.20 8.33 -4.89
CA MET A 98 -4.13 8.33 -3.44
C MET A 98 -4.44 9.72 -2.93
N GLU A 99 -5.54 9.84 -2.21
CA GLU A 99 -6.00 11.07 -1.59
C GLU A 99 -6.01 10.90 -0.08
N ARG A 100 -5.51 11.90 0.64
CA ARG A 100 -5.54 11.89 2.11
C ARG A 100 -6.85 12.50 2.56
N GLU A 101 -7.59 11.83 3.42
CA GLU A 101 -8.82 12.41 3.94
C GLU A 101 -8.50 13.60 4.86
N GLU A 102 -9.12 14.75 4.59
CA GLU A 102 -8.95 15.96 5.40
C GLU A 102 -9.49 15.79 6.83
N HIS A 103 -10.54 14.97 7.00
CA HIS A 103 -11.16 14.74 8.30
C HIS A 103 -10.36 13.76 9.17
N ASN A 104 -9.54 12.89 8.56
CA ASN A 104 -8.69 11.97 9.29
C ASN A 104 -7.31 11.89 8.63
N ASP A 105 -6.38 12.67 9.17
CA ASP A 105 -4.97 12.73 8.77
C ASP A 105 -4.28 11.36 8.68
N ARG A 106 -4.84 10.31 9.29
CA ARG A 106 -4.26 8.95 9.31
C ARG A 106 -5.00 7.96 8.42
N THR A 107 -5.95 8.42 7.61
CA THR A 107 -6.64 7.60 6.60
C THR A 107 -6.32 8.13 5.21
N ILE A 108 -5.96 7.21 4.32
CA ILE A 108 -5.66 7.49 2.93
C ILE A 108 -6.67 6.74 2.07
N LEU A 109 -7.45 7.48 1.28
CA LEU A 109 -8.34 6.96 0.27
C LEU A 109 -7.52 6.60 -0.97
N CYS A 110 -7.54 5.32 -1.33
CA CYS A 110 -6.93 4.82 -2.55
C CYS A 110 -8.04 4.44 -3.52
N GLN A 111 -7.99 4.97 -4.73
CA GLN A 111 -8.91 4.65 -5.81
C GLN A 111 -8.13 4.14 -7.03
N TYR A 112 -8.70 3.15 -7.72
CA TYR A 112 -8.24 2.71 -9.02
C TYR A 112 -9.45 2.60 -9.96
N ASP A 113 -9.24 2.50 -11.28
CA ASP A 113 -10.34 2.35 -12.24
C ASP A 113 -10.13 1.07 -13.07
N PRO A 114 -10.73 -0.07 -12.68
CA PRO A 114 -10.70 -1.27 -13.49
C PRO A 114 -11.54 -1.06 -14.74
N GLN A 115 -11.03 -1.50 -15.90
CA GLN A 115 -11.72 -1.39 -17.20
C GLN A 115 -12.06 -2.76 -17.78
N GLU A 116 -11.46 -3.82 -17.27
CA GLU A 116 -11.66 -5.19 -17.75
C GLU A 116 -11.94 -6.10 -16.55
N PRO A 117 -12.84 -7.09 -16.71
CA PRO A 117 -13.00 -8.13 -15.71
C PRO A 117 -11.72 -8.99 -15.65
N GLY A 118 -11.41 -9.51 -14.47
CA GLY A 118 -10.26 -10.38 -14.26
C GLY A 118 -9.76 -10.38 -12.82
N ALA A 119 -8.63 -11.05 -12.62
CA ALA A 119 -7.95 -11.12 -11.33
C ALA A 119 -6.99 -9.93 -11.15
N TYR A 120 -7.15 -9.22 -10.05
CA TYR A 120 -6.36 -8.08 -9.63
C TYR A 120 -5.64 -8.41 -8.32
N VAL A 121 -4.38 -8.00 -8.23
CA VAL A 121 -3.52 -8.20 -7.07
C VAL A 121 -3.10 -6.84 -6.54
N ILE A 122 -3.61 -6.50 -5.36
CA ILE A 122 -3.34 -5.24 -4.68
C ILE A 122 -2.27 -5.48 -3.62
N THR A 123 -1.10 -4.91 -3.84
CA THR A 123 0.03 -4.96 -2.92
C THR A 123 0.13 -3.63 -2.16
N VAL A 124 -0.05 -3.67 -0.85
CA VAL A 124 0.03 -2.51 0.03
C VAL A 124 1.24 -2.69 0.94
N LYS A 125 2.13 -1.70 0.92
CA LYS A 125 3.37 -1.69 1.71
C LYS A 125 3.48 -0.43 2.55
N TRP A 126 4.01 -0.58 3.76
CA TRP A 126 4.33 0.50 4.69
C TRP A 126 5.83 0.48 4.96
N SER A 127 6.53 1.56 4.60
CA SER A 127 7.99 1.71 4.72
C SER A 127 8.77 0.51 4.15
N GLY A 128 8.31 -0.01 3.00
CA GLY A 128 8.92 -1.13 2.30
C GLY A 128 8.43 -2.53 2.72
N HIS A 129 7.69 -2.64 3.82
CA HIS A 129 7.16 -3.90 4.37
C HIS A 129 5.69 -4.11 4.01
N ASN A 130 5.27 -5.35 3.74
CA ASN A 130 3.87 -5.67 3.48
C ASN A 130 3.01 -5.47 4.74
N VAL A 131 1.84 -4.85 4.56
CA VAL A 131 0.85 -4.69 5.63
C VAL A 131 0.06 -5.97 5.83
N ARG A 132 -0.73 -6.04 6.91
CA ARG A 132 -1.61 -7.18 7.18
C ARG A 132 -2.59 -7.38 6.02
N GLY A 133 -2.71 -8.61 5.54
CA GLY A 133 -3.62 -8.97 4.44
C GLY A 133 -3.04 -8.73 3.04
N SER A 134 -1.92 -8.00 2.91
CA SER A 134 -1.27 -7.85 1.62
C SER A 134 -0.44 -9.09 1.26
N PRO A 135 -0.49 -9.59 -0.01
CA PRO A 135 -1.29 -9.06 -1.13
C PRO A 135 -2.77 -9.46 -1.09
N PHE A 136 -3.64 -8.52 -1.45
CA PHE A 136 -5.07 -8.76 -1.59
C PHE A 136 -5.35 -9.23 -3.02
N SER A 137 -6.07 -10.34 -3.15
CA SER A 137 -6.50 -10.88 -4.45
C SER A 137 -7.97 -10.54 -4.64
N VAL A 138 -8.28 -9.84 -5.71
CA VAL A 138 -9.61 -9.31 -6.03
C VAL A 138 -10.01 -9.82 -7.39
N HIS A 139 -11.18 -10.44 -7.50
CA HIS A 139 -11.76 -10.88 -8.75
C HIS A 139 -12.90 -9.94 -9.14
N ILE A 140 -12.74 -9.31 -10.30
CA ILE A 140 -13.76 -8.46 -10.90
C ILE A 140 -14.42 -9.26 -12.03
N PHE A 141 -15.73 -9.44 -11.93
CA PHE A 141 -16.53 -10.19 -12.89
C PHE A 141 -17.31 -9.26 -13.82
N GLU A 142 -17.65 -9.74 -15.01
CA GLU A 142 -18.45 -8.97 -15.96
C GLU A 142 -19.92 -8.94 -15.52
N SER A 143 -20.41 -10.07 -14.99
CA SER A 143 -21.80 -10.30 -14.64
C SER A 143 -21.99 -10.74 -13.18
N LYS A 144 -23.21 -10.52 -12.66
CA LYS A 144 -23.58 -10.90 -11.30
C LYS A 144 -23.65 -12.41 -11.15
N GLU A 145 -24.04 -13.12 -12.20
CA GLU A 145 -24.17 -14.56 -12.25
C GLU A 145 -22.81 -15.24 -12.02
N GLU A 146 -21.75 -14.72 -12.64
CA GLU A 146 -20.38 -15.21 -12.47
C GLU A 146 -19.89 -15.01 -11.03
N LEU A 147 -20.06 -13.81 -10.47
CA LEU A 147 -19.70 -13.52 -9.09
C LEU A 147 -20.44 -14.46 -8.11
N ILE A 148 -21.75 -14.65 -8.29
CA ILE A 148 -22.54 -15.56 -7.46
C ILE A 148 -22.03 -16.99 -7.59
N SER A 149 -21.67 -17.43 -8.79
CA SER A 149 -21.12 -18.78 -9.01
C SER A 149 -19.78 -18.97 -8.30
N PHE A 150 -18.92 -17.95 -8.33
CA PHE A 150 -17.62 -17.94 -7.67
C PHE A 150 -17.77 -18.04 -6.15
N ILE A 151 -18.59 -17.16 -5.56
CA ILE A 151 -18.86 -17.16 -4.11
C ILE A 151 -19.52 -18.48 -3.67
N LYS A 152 -20.47 -19.02 -4.44
CA LYS A 152 -21.12 -20.31 -4.14
C LYS A 152 -20.13 -21.47 -4.15
N LYS A 153 -19.20 -21.47 -5.10
CA LYS A 153 -18.13 -22.47 -5.22
C LYS A 153 -17.15 -22.37 -4.05
N GLU A 154 -16.71 -21.17 -3.70
CA GLU A 154 -15.83 -20.95 -2.54
C GLU A 154 -16.49 -21.36 -1.23
N LYS A 155 -17.77 -21.01 -1.03
CA LYS A 155 -18.50 -21.33 0.20
C LYS A 155 -19.08 -22.74 0.24
N GLY A 156 -18.81 -23.58 -0.76
CA GLY A 156 -19.22 -24.99 -0.78
C GLY A 156 -20.73 -25.21 -0.67
N LEU A 157 -21.57 -24.24 -1.07
CA LEU A 157 -23.03 -24.42 -1.12
C LEU A 157 -23.39 -25.30 -2.33
N ASN A 158 -23.18 -26.61 -2.17
CA ASN A 158 -23.73 -27.61 -3.06
C ASN A 158 -25.26 -27.66 -2.85
N ILE A 159 -26.00 -26.89 -3.64
CA ILE A 159 -27.43 -27.09 -3.80
C ILE A 159 -27.62 -28.42 -4.52
N ASN A 160 -27.78 -29.49 -3.74
CA ASN A 160 -28.08 -30.80 -4.28
C ASN A 160 -29.50 -30.75 -4.86
N PRO A 161 -29.72 -30.80 -6.19
CA PRO A 161 -31.05 -30.64 -6.79
C PRO A 161 -31.98 -31.84 -6.54
N ARG A 162 -31.50 -32.86 -5.78
CA ARG A 162 -32.20 -34.12 -5.54
C ARG A 162 -33.09 -34.14 -4.28
N ALA A 163 -33.16 -33.04 -3.53
CA ALA A 163 -33.97 -33.00 -2.29
C ALA A 163 -35.46 -32.67 -2.51
N MET A 164 -35.92 -32.53 -3.76
CA MET A 164 -37.33 -32.26 -4.09
C MET A 164 -38.02 -33.43 -4.82
N GLU A 165 -37.59 -34.67 -4.61
CA GLU A 165 -38.46 -35.82 -4.90
C GLU A 165 -39.30 -36.11 -3.65
N THR A 166 -40.45 -35.45 -3.51
CA THR A 166 -41.57 -36.05 -2.77
C THR A 166 -42.25 -37.04 -3.69
N PRO A 167 -42.45 -38.28 -3.23
CA PRO A 167 -43.84 -38.70 -3.07
C PRO A 167 -43.96 -39.51 -1.78
N TRP A 168 -44.44 -38.89 -0.70
CA TRP A 168 -45.09 -39.69 0.33
C TRP A 168 -46.38 -40.22 -0.30
N ARG A 169 -46.24 -41.44 -0.81
CA ARG A 169 -47.30 -42.36 -1.20
C ARG A 169 -48.40 -42.34 -0.15
N GLU A 170 -49.64 -42.32 -0.62
CA GLU A 170 -50.78 -42.86 0.11
C GLU A 170 -50.41 -44.27 0.61
N GLU A 171 -50.31 -44.42 1.93
CA GLU A 171 -50.61 -45.69 2.57
C GLU A 171 -52.00 -45.55 3.22
N ILE A 172 -52.81 -46.54 2.86
CA ILE A 172 -54.24 -46.72 3.03
C ILE A 172 -54.58 -46.98 4.50
#